data_AF-A6KDH4-F1
#
_entry.id   AF-A6KDH4-F1
#
_cell.length_a   1.000
_cell.length_b   1.000
_cell.length_c   1.000
_cell.angle_alpha   90.00
_cell.angle_beta   90.00
_cell.angle_gamma   90.00
#
_symmetry.space_group_name_H-M   'P 1'
#
loop_
_entity.id
_entity.type
_entity.pdbx_description
1 polymer ?
#
loop_
_entity_poly.entity_id
_entity_poly.type
_entity_poly.pdbx_seq_one_letter_code
_entity_poly.pdbx_strand_id
1 'polypeptide(L)' 'MGWVRQAPGKGLEWIGEINKDSSTINYTPSLKDKFTISRDNAQNTLYLQMSKLGSEDTAIYYCARAT' A
#
# COMPACT_ATOMS: atom_id res chain seq x y z
N MET A 1 -0.80 -2.69 9.35
CA MET A 1 -1.59 -1.70 8.58
C MET A 1 -1.15 -1.80 7.14
N GLY A 2 -2.03 -1.58 6.18
CA GLY A 2 -1.70 -1.79 4.78
C GLY A 2 -2.43 -0.86 3.84
N TRP A 3 -2.09 -1.00 2.58
CA TRP A 3 -2.68 -0.27 1.48
C TRP A 3 -3.39 -1.22 0.53
N VAL A 4 -4.56 -0.81 0.08
CA VAL A 4 -5.38 -1.53 -0.89
C VAL A 4 -5.76 -0.55 -1.99
N ARG A 5 -5.80 -1.01 -3.25
CA ARG A 5 -6.32 -0.21 -4.37
C ARG A 5 -7.50 -0.88 -5.05
N GLN A 6 -8.31 -0.07 -5.70
CA GLN A 6 -9.43 -0.53 -6.50
C GLN A 6 -9.45 0.19 -7.86
N ALA A 7 -9.09 -0.54 -8.91
CA ALA A 7 -9.22 -0.03 -10.28
C ALA A 7 -10.70 -0.04 -10.72
N PRO A 8 -11.10 0.85 -11.66
CA PRO A 8 -12.47 0.87 -12.19
C PRO A 8 -12.90 -0.51 -12.70
N GLY A 9 -14.04 -1.01 -12.22
CA GLY A 9 -14.58 -2.31 -12.61
C GLY A 9 -13.81 -3.53 -12.09
N LYS A 10 -12.87 -3.35 -11.15
CA LYS A 10 -12.11 -4.42 -10.50
C LYS A 10 -12.44 -4.53 -9.00
N GLY A 11 -12.15 -5.69 -8.44
CA GLY A 11 -12.17 -5.91 -6.99
C GLY A 11 -11.04 -5.17 -6.27
N LEU A 12 -11.05 -5.26 -4.94
CA LEU A 12 -9.96 -4.76 -4.11
C LEU A 12 -8.69 -5.57 -4.37
N GLU A 13 -7.60 -4.88 -4.65
CA GLU A 13 -6.25 -5.44 -4.81
C GLU A 13 -5.37 -4.94 -3.67
N TRP A 14 -4.81 -5.85 -2.90
CA TRP A 14 -3.89 -5.50 -1.82
C TRP A 14 -2.53 -5.07 -2.41
N ILE A 15 -1.95 -3.97 -1.91
CA ILE A 15 -0.64 -3.48 -2.34
C ILE A 15 0.45 -4.04 -1.42
N GLY A 16 0.22 -3.94 -0.12
CA GLY A 16 1.18 -4.32 0.88
C GLY A 16 0.73 -3.96 2.29
N GLU A 17 1.45 -4.48 3.28
CA GLU A 17 1.26 -4.14 4.69
C GLU A 17 2.59 -4.05 5.41
N ILE A 18 2.59 -3.22 6.46
CA ILE A 18 3.68 -3.09 7.41
C ILE A 18 3.15 -3.45 8.80
N ASN A 19 3.94 -4.24 9.54
CA ASN A 19 3.61 -4.61 10.90
C ASN A 19 3.80 -3.42 11.87
N LYS A 20 3.36 -3.60 13.12
CA LYS A 20 3.21 -2.47 14.06
C LYS A 20 4.54 -1.82 14.45
N ASP A 21 5.60 -2.62 14.55
CA ASP A 21 6.97 -2.23 14.89
C ASP A 21 7.83 -1.93 13.66
N SER A 22 7.24 -1.96 12.45
CA SER A 22 7.91 -1.70 11.18
C SER A 22 9.04 -2.67 10.83
N SER A 23 9.13 -3.82 11.50
CA SER A 23 10.18 -4.82 11.27
C SER A 23 9.94 -5.69 10.03
N THR A 24 8.69 -5.81 9.58
CA THR A 24 8.34 -6.56 8.38
C THR A 24 7.39 -5.78 7.48
N ILE A 25 7.64 -5.88 6.17
CA ILE A 25 6.79 -5.30 5.13
C ILE A 25 6.55 -6.37 4.07
N ASN A 26 5.28 -6.69 3.85
CA ASN A 26 4.84 -7.61 2.80
C ASN A 26 4.26 -6.80 1.64
N TYR A 27 4.51 -7.23 0.41
CA TYR A 27 4.03 -6.58 -0.81
C TYR A 27 3.39 -7.61 -1.74
N THR A 28 2.44 -7.15 -2.55
CA THR A 28 2.07 -7.87 -3.77
C THR A 28 3.25 -7.82 -4.74
N PRO A 29 3.79 -8.97 -5.20
CA PRO A 29 5.02 -9.00 -5.99
C PRO A 29 5.00 -8.10 -7.23
N SER A 30 3.89 -8.05 -7.95
CA SER A 30 3.73 -7.21 -9.16
C SER A 30 3.73 -5.70 -8.89
N LEU A 31 3.54 -5.29 -7.64
CA LEU A 31 3.38 -3.89 -7.24
C LEU A 31 4.60 -3.34 -6.48
N LYS A 32 5.50 -4.21 -6.01
CA LYS A 32 6.65 -3.85 -5.17
C LYS A 32 7.60 -2.85 -5.82
N ASP A 33 7.75 -2.88 -7.16
CA ASP A 33 8.68 -1.99 -7.86
C ASP A 33 8.15 -0.56 -8.05
N LYS A 34 6.85 -0.35 -7.83
CA LYS A 34 6.17 0.93 -8.01
C LYS A 34 5.82 1.58 -6.67
N PHE A 35 5.45 0.77 -5.68
CA PHE A 35 4.92 1.23 -4.41
C PHE A 35 5.87 0.90 -3.26
N THR A 36 6.20 1.91 -2.46
CA THR A 36 6.95 1.75 -1.21
C THR A 36 6.08 2.17 -0.04
N ILE A 37 5.88 1.27 0.92
CA ILE A 37 5.14 1.51 2.14
C ILE A 37 6.12 1.87 3.26
N SER A 38 5.80 2.91 4.01
CA SER A 38 6.54 3.29 5.21
C SER A 38 5.59 3.79 6.30
N ARG A 39 6.07 3.84 7.54
CA ARG A 39 5.26 4.24 8.70
C ARG A 39 6.06 5.10 9.67
N ASP A 40 5.41 6.14 10.19
CA ASP A 40 5.84 6.83 11.40
C ASP A 40 5.06 6.27 12.61
N ASN A 41 5.77 5.61 13.52
CA ASN A 41 5.18 4.99 14.71
C ASN A 41 4.84 6.01 15.81
N ALA A 42 5.57 7.12 15.89
CA ALA A 42 5.32 8.17 16.87
C ALA A 42 4.04 8.97 16.51
N GLN A 43 3.81 9.18 15.21
CA GLN A 43 2.64 9.89 14.71
C GLN A 43 1.45 8.97 14.36
N ASN A 44 1.66 7.65 14.39
CA ASN A 44 0.69 6.64 13.95
C ASN A 44 0.22 6.86 12.49
N THR A 45 1.14 7.29 11.62
CA THR A 45 0.84 7.64 10.22
C THR A 45 1.43 6.59 9.27
N LEU A 46 0.63 6.16 8.30
CA LEU A 46 1.06 5.27 7.22
C LEU A 46 1.24 6.05 5.92
N TYR A 47 2.34 5.82 5.22
CA TYR A 47 2.67 6.45 3.96
C TYR A 47 2.71 5.42 2.83
N LEU A 48 2.32 5.87 1.64
CA LEU A 48 2.48 5.13 0.39
C LEU A 48 3.21 6.03 -0.60
N GLN A 49 4.50 5.77 -0.78
CA GLN A 49 5.27 6.43 -1.82
C GLN A 49 5.06 5.69 -3.14
N MET A 50 4.65 6.44 -4.15
CA MET A 50 4.36 5.92 -5.48
C MET A 50 5.43 6.41 -6.46
N SER A 51 6.01 5.49 -7.22
CA SER A 51 7.06 5.77 -8.22
C SER A 51 6.76 5.02 -9.52
N LYS A 52 7.19 5.57 -10.66
CA LYS A 52 7.00 4.95 -11.99
C LYS A 52 5.53 4.58 -12.29
N LEU A 53 4.62 5.51 -12.03
CA LEU A 53 3.18 5.31 -12.28
C LEU A 53 2.88 5.28 -13.78
N GLY A 54 2.04 4.33 -14.19
CA GLY A 54 1.45 4.24 -15.51
C GLY A 54 -0.07 4.40 -15.47
N SER A 55 -0.71 4.41 -16.64
CA SER A 55 -2.18 4.52 -16.74
C SER A 55 -2.92 3.37 -16.02
N GLU A 56 -2.29 2.20 -15.97
CA GLU A 56 -2.78 0.99 -15.31
C GLU A 56 -2.86 1.10 -13.78
N ASP A 57 -2.18 2.08 -13.19
CA ASP A 57 -2.20 2.34 -11.75
C ASP A 57 -3.34 3.28 -11.34
N THR A 58 -4.21 3.69 -12.28
CA THR A 58 -5.40 4.50 -11.99
C THR A 58 -6.39 3.70 -11.15
N ALA A 59 -6.52 4.07 -9.88
CA ALA A 59 -7.36 3.38 -8.90
C ALA A 59 -7.71 4.32 -7.73
N ILE A 60 -8.70 3.92 -6.94
CA ILE A 60 -8.91 4.49 -5.61
C ILE A 60 -8.00 3.75 -4.63
N TYR A 61 -7.27 4.48 -3.79
CA TYR A 61 -6.33 3.94 -2.82
C TYR A 61 -6.88 4.10 -1.40
N TYR A 62 -6.85 3.03 -0.62
CA TYR A 62 -7.37 2.96 0.73
C TYR A 62 -6.28 2.56 1.71
N CYS A 63 -6.15 3.32 2.79
CA CYS A 63 -5.40 2.89 3.96
C CYS A 63 -6.30 1.97 4.81
N ALA A 64 -5.79 0.80 5.15
CA ALA A 64 -6.51 -0.22 5.91
C ALA A 64 -5.75 -0.61 7.17
N ARG A 65 -6.48 -0.77 8.27
CA ARG A 65 -5.96 -1.34 9.52
C ARG A 65 -6.49 -2.75 9.67
N ALA A 66 -5.66 -3.75 9.39
CA ALA A 66 -5.90 -5.10 9.86
C ALA A 66 -5.73 -5.11 11.39
N THR A 67 -6.78 -5.51 12.10
CA THR A 67 -6.83 -5.67 13.56
C THR A 67 -6.52 -7.08 13.96
#